data_AF-A0A8T1WBZ5-F1
#
_entry.id   AF-A0A8T1WBZ5-F1
#
_cell.length_a   1.000
_cell.length_b   1.000
_cell.length_c   1.000
_cell.angle_alpha   90.00
_cell.angle_beta   90.00
_cell.angle_gamma   90.00
#
_symmetry.space_group_name_H-M   'P 1'
#
loop_
_entity.id
_entity.type
_entity.pdbx_description
1 polymer ?
#
loop_
_entity_poly.entity_id
_entity_poly.type
_entity_poly.pdbx_seq_one_letter_code
_entity_poly.pdbx_strand_id
1 'polypeptide(L)'
;MPRLRIHRLWNKSTRTSTYDAQQHNRLQAPQCSTSHSFALFLPLQNVMDRMSVVEKRVAAEAKQVDGPVGGADLREYQTQLLLKLRAIRDTMQKEGSSLEQLRKERDEARSERDTLKKQVDKLNYRVLHLKQHVPEPTPADMKL
;
A
#
# COMPACT_ATOMS: atom_id res chain seq x y z
N MET A 1 -70.44 29.22 -16.50
CA MET A 1 -70.22 30.52 -15.80
C MET A 1 -70.97 30.45 -14.47
N PRO A 2 -70.45 30.81 -13.27
CA PRO A 2 -69.09 31.03 -12.70
C PRO A 2 -68.72 29.91 -11.65
N ARG A 3 -67.47 29.60 -11.21
CA ARG A 3 -66.44 30.32 -10.39
C ARG A 3 -66.98 30.84 -9.05
N LEU A 4 -66.43 30.69 -7.83
CA LEU A 4 -65.21 30.20 -7.14
C LEU A 4 -65.59 30.13 -5.62
N ARG A 5 -65.00 29.33 -4.72
CA ARG A 5 -63.82 29.63 -3.85
C ARG A 5 -63.76 28.50 -2.79
N ILE A 6 -62.74 27.63 -2.81
CA ILE A 6 -61.52 27.65 -1.96
C ILE A 6 -61.80 27.80 -0.46
N HIS A 7 -61.50 26.77 0.34
CA HIS A 7 -60.58 26.87 1.48
C HIS A 7 -59.88 25.52 1.75
N ARG A 8 -58.54 25.60 1.81
CA ARG A 8 -57.59 24.52 2.10
C ARG A 8 -57.70 24.04 3.55
N LEU A 9 -57.27 22.80 3.81
CA LEU A 9 -56.27 22.38 4.83
C LEU A 9 -56.16 20.84 4.80
N TRP A 10 -55.23 20.29 4.02
CA TRP A 10 -53.98 19.66 4.48
C TRP A 10 -54.17 18.44 5.39
N ASN A 11 -54.05 17.23 4.84
CA ASN A 11 -53.45 16.14 5.62
C ASN A 11 -52.57 15.23 4.76
N LYS A 12 -51.39 14.96 5.31
CA LYS A 12 -50.21 14.36 4.70
C LYS A 12 -50.43 12.86 4.55
N SER A 13 -50.23 12.33 3.35
CA SER A 13 -49.91 10.91 3.19
C SER A 13 -49.13 10.68 1.90
N THR A 14 -47.97 11.30 1.80
CA THR A 14 -46.92 10.80 0.92
C THR A 14 -46.25 9.66 1.65
N ARG A 15 -46.65 8.42 1.32
CA ARG A 15 -45.88 7.21 1.60
C ARG A 15 -44.50 7.39 0.95
N THR A 16 -43.52 7.85 1.72
CA THR A 16 -42.11 7.67 1.36
C THR A 16 -41.78 6.21 1.61
N SER A 17 -41.92 5.42 0.55
CA SER A 17 -41.33 4.10 0.40
C SER A 17 -39.82 4.24 0.52
N THR A 18 -39.25 3.95 1.69
CA THR A 18 -37.80 3.96 1.93
C THR A 18 -37.14 2.62 1.54
N TYR A 19 -37.60 1.99 0.46
CA TYR A 19 -36.96 0.80 -0.13
C TYR A 19 -35.87 1.14 -1.16
N ASP A 20 -35.36 2.38 -1.16
CA ASP A 20 -34.27 2.83 -2.05
C ASP A 20 -33.02 3.27 -1.25
N ALA A 21 -32.61 2.44 -0.28
CA ALA A 21 -31.29 2.57 0.37
C ALA A 21 -30.45 1.29 0.23
N GLN A 22 -30.70 0.50 -0.82
CA GLN A 22 -30.00 -0.74 -1.15
C GLN A 22 -29.45 -0.77 -2.58
N GLN A 23 -28.86 0.33 -3.08
CA GLN A 23 -28.08 0.29 -4.34
C GLN A 23 -26.83 1.20 -4.33
N HIS A 24 -26.19 1.35 -3.17
CA HIS A 24 -24.81 1.85 -3.10
C HIS A 24 -23.90 0.92 -2.29
N ASN A 25 -24.13 -0.39 -2.39
CA ASN A 25 -23.09 -1.36 -2.07
C ASN A 25 -22.49 -1.83 -3.40
N ARG A 26 -21.70 -0.93 -4.02
CA ARG A 26 -20.79 -1.33 -5.09
C ARG A 26 -19.99 -2.50 -4.55
N LEU A 27 -20.05 -3.62 -5.27
CA LEU A 27 -19.08 -4.70 -5.22
C LEU A 27 -17.69 -4.11 -5.51
N GLN A 28 -17.09 -3.43 -4.54
CA GLN A 28 -15.65 -3.40 -4.41
C GLN A 28 -15.31 -4.72 -3.73
N ALA A 29 -15.19 -5.74 -4.57
CA ALA A 29 -14.28 -6.84 -4.28
C ALA A 29 -13.02 -6.23 -3.64
N PRO A 30 -12.47 -6.83 -2.56
CA PRO A 30 -11.15 -6.43 -2.14
C PRO A 30 -10.26 -6.62 -3.36
N GLN A 31 -9.83 -5.50 -3.94
CA GLN A 31 -8.74 -5.50 -4.91
C GLN A 31 -7.60 -6.12 -4.12
N CYS A 32 -7.40 -7.43 -4.31
CA CYS A 32 -6.15 -8.09 -3.98
C CYS A 32 -5.10 -7.24 -4.69
N SER A 33 -4.50 -6.32 -3.95
CA SER A 33 -3.31 -5.57 -4.34
C SER A 33 -2.11 -6.52 -4.27
N THR A 34 -2.27 -7.72 -4.80
CA THR A 34 -1.16 -8.52 -5.27
C THR A 34 -0.52 -7.74 -6.41
N SER A 35 0.81 -7.65 -6.34
CA SER A 35 1.69 -7.41 -7.50
C SER A 35 2.16 -5.99 -7.81
N HIS A 36 2.17 -5.04 -6.86
CA HIS A 36 3.03 -3.85 -7.02
C HIS A 36 4.37 -3.98 -6.29
N SER A 37 4.41 -4.69 -5.16
CA SER A 37 5.65 -4.88 -4.39
C SER A 37 6.65 -5.83 -5.05
N PHE A 38 6.18 -6.74 -5.92
CA PHE A 38 7.03 -7.71 -6.63
C PHE A 38 7.77 -7.09 -7.83
N ALA A 39 7.29 -5.96 -8.35
CA ALA A 39 7.77 -5.38 -9.61
C ALA A 39 9.14 -4.67 -9.50
N LEU A 40 9.63 -4.37 -8.30
CA LEU A 40 10.87 -3.59 -8.08
C LEU A 40 12.06 -4.41 -7.56
N PHE A 41 11.86 -5.67 -7.12
CA PHE A 41 12.96 -6.50 -6.61
C PHE A 41 13.77 -7.17 -7.72
N LEU A 42 13.09 -7.69 -8.75
CA LEU A 42 13.71 -8.21 -9.98
C LEU A 42 14.66 -7.20 -10.66
N PRO A 43 14.28 -5.92 -10.84
CA PRO A 43 15.17 -4.96 -11.50
C PRO A 43 16.40 -4.60 -10.66
N LEU A 44 16.31 -4.53 -9.33
CA LEU A 44 17.44 -4.10 -8.49
C LEU A 44 18.53 -5.18 -8.40
N GLN A 45 18.14 -6.44 -8.22
CA GLN A 45 19.07 -7.58 -8.29
C GLN A 45 19.71 -7.71 -9.68
N ASN A 46 18.90 -7.56 -10.75
CA ASN A 46 19.39 -7.58 -12.12
C ASN A 46 20.45 -6.49 -12.39
N VAL A 47 20.23 -5.28 -11.87
CA VAL A 47 21.19 -4.17 -11.99
C VAL A 47 22.47 -4.47 -11.22
N MET A 48 22.38 -5.04 -10.01
CA MET A 48 23.56 -5.45 -9.24
C MET A 48 24.40 -6.50 -9.98
N ASP A 49 23.76 -7.50 -10.57
CA ASP A 49 24.44 -8.56 -11.31
C ASP A 49 25.15 -8.00 -12.54
N ARG A 50 24.46 -7.14 -13.31
CA ARG A 50 25.06 -6.45 -14.47
C ARG A 50 26.22 -5.56 -14.07
N MET A 51 26.11 -4.83 -12.96
CA MET A 51 27.19 -4.00 -12.43
C MET A 51 28.41 -4.83 -12.03
N SER A 52 28.20 -6.03 -11.49
CA SER A 52 29.28 -6.97 -11.17
C SER A 52 30.02 -7.46 -12.40
N VAL A 53 29.30 -7.73 -13.50
CA VAL A 53 29.87 -8.13 -14.78
C VAL A 53 30.69 -7.00 -15.39
N VAL A 54 30.17 -5.77 -15.35
CA VAL A 54 30.89 -4.58 -15.84
C VAL A 54 32.17 -4.35 -15.04
N GLU A 55 32.12 -4.41 -13.71
CA GLU A 55 33.34 -4.25 -12.89
C GLU A 55 34.40 -5.30 -13.23
N LYS A 56 34.00 -6.57 -13.37
CA LYS A 56 34.94 -7.65 -13.72
C LYS A 56 35.57 -7.44 -15.10
N ARG A 57 34.80 -6.97 -16.08
CA ARG A 57 35.28 -6.65 -17.43
C ARG A 57 36.27 -5.50 -17.41
N VAL A 58 35.93 -4.38 -16.76
CA VAL A 58 36.81 -3.22 -16.67
C VAL A 58 38.10 -3.57 -15.90
N ALA A 59 38.02 -4.40 -14.85
CA ALA A 59 39.20 -4.87 -14.14
C ALA A 59 40.09 -5.80 -14.98
N ALA A 60 39.52 -6.58 -15.90
CA ALA A 60 40.27 -7.42 -16.83
C ALA A 60 40.92 -6.58 -17.94
N GLU A 61 40.18 -5.61 -18.50
CA GLU A 61 40.68 -4.67 -19.51
C GLU A 61 41.83 -3.81 -18.96
N ALA A 62 41.70 -3.32 -17.72
CA ALA A 62 42.77 -2.55 -17.07
C ALA A 62 44.08 -3.35 -16.92
N LYS A 63 44.01 -4.67 -16.81
CA LYS A 63 45.19 -5.56 -16.79
C LYS A 63 45.74 -5.88 -18.18
N GLN A 64 44.90 -5.87 -19.22
CA GLN A 64 45.34 -6.11 -20.60
C GLN A 64 45.97 -4.86 -21.25
N VAL A 65 45.55 -3.66 -20.82
CA VAL A 65 46.14 -2.38 -21.23
C VAL A 65 47.54 -2.16 -20.59
N ASP A 66 48.09 -3.17 -19.90
CA ASP A 66 49.41 -3.15 -19.27
C ASP A 66 50.62 -3.23 -20.25
N GLY A 67 50.40 -2.91 -21.53
CA GLY A 67 51.42 -2.85 -22.58
C GLY A 67 51.91 -1.42 -22.88
N PRO A 68 52.99 -1.25 -23.66
CA PRO A 68 53.66 0.05 -23.89
C PRO A 68 52.78 1.16 -24.50
N VAL A 69 51.62 0.80 -25.04
CA VAL A 69 50.66 1.69 -25.73
C VAL A 69 49.51 2.14 -24.84
N GLY A 70 49.35 1.57 -23.63
CA GLY A 70 48.35 1.98 -22.65
C GLY A 70 48.85 3.13 -21.78
N GLY A 71 48.61 4.37 -22.21
CA GLY A 71 49.03 5.58 -21.48
C GLY A 71 48.57 5.60 -20.02
N ALA A 72 49.39 6.19 -19.14
CA ALA A 72 49.13 6.28 -17.69
C ALA A 72 47.75 6.88 -17.38
N ASP A 73 47.32 7.88 -18.14
CA ASP A 73 46.02 8.56 -18.01
C ASP A 73 44.84 7.61 -18.23
N LEU A 74 44.95 6.66 -19.17
CA LEU A 74 43.89 5.68 -19.45
C LEU A 74 43.74 4.70 -18.28
N ARG A 75 44.86 4.30 -17.66
CA ARG A 75 44.82 3.44 -16.46
C ARG A 75 44.24 4.16 -15.26
N GLU A 76 44.62 5.41 -15.07
CA GLU A 76 44.08 6.22 -13.98
C GLU A 76 42.57 6.39 -14.12
N TYR A 77 42.10 6.69 -15.34
CA TYR A 77 40.67 6.76 -15.65
C TYR A 77 39.94 5.43 -15.38
N GLN A 78 40.48 4.30 -15.83
CA GLN A 78 39.89 2.98 -15.58
C GLN A 78 39.83 2.65 -14.07
N THR A 79 40.85 3.02 -13.32
CA THR A 79 40.92 2.78 -11.87
C THR A 79 39.90 3.65 -11.13
N GLN A 80 39.79 4.93 -11.49
CA GLN A 80 38.77 5.83 -10.95
C GLN A 80 37.36 5.36 -11.28
N LEU A 81 37.13 4.84 -12.49
CA LEU A 81 35.85 4.29 -12.90
C LEU A 81 35.47 3.06 -12.06
N LEU A 82 36.41 2.13 -11.83
CA LEU A 82 36.19 0.96 -10.97
C LEU A 82 35.84 1.34 -9.53
N LEU A 83 36.51 2.35 -8.97
CA LEU A 83 36.21 2.86 -7.64
C LEU A 83 34.79 3.43 -7.56
N LYS A 84 34.37 4.21 -8.57
CA LYS A 84 33.00 4.74 -8.65
C LYS A 84 31.96 3.62 -8.78
N LEU A 85 32.21 2.60 -9.59
CA LEU A 85 31.29 1.47 -9.76
C LEU A 85 31.15 0.64 -8.47
N ARG A 86 32.24 0.46 -7.72
CA ARG A 86 32.19 -0.17 -6.38
C ARG A 86 31.35 0.64 -5.40
N ALA A 87 31.59 1.95 -5.31
CA ALA A 87 30.82 2.83 -4.43
C ALA A 87 29.32 2.79 -4.72
N ILE A 88 28.94 2.75 -6.02
CA ILE A 88 27.53 2.62 -6.43
C ILE A 88 26.95 1.26 -6.01
N ARG A 89 27.70 0.16 -6.17
CA ARG A 89 27.23 -1.16 -5.71
C ARG A 89 27.01 -1.18 -4.19
N ASP A 90 27.97 -0.69 -3.42
CA ASP A 90 27.93 -0.78 -1.97
C ASP A 90 26.78 0.05 -1.39
N THR A 91 26.52 1.22 -1.97
CA THR A 91 25.35 2.05 -1.64
C THR A 91 24.04 1.35 -2.00
N MET A 92 23.92 0.78 -3.21
CA MET A 92 22.73 0.02 -3.62
C MET A 92 22.48 -1.21 -2.74
N GLN A 93 23.53 -1.91 -2.31
CA GLN A 93 23.40 -3.07 -1.44
C GLN A 93 22.93 -2.66 -0.04
N LYS A 94 23.44 -1.54 0.50
CA LYS A 94 23.00 -0.97 1.77
C LYS A 94 21.54 -0.51 1.72
N GLU A 95 21.16 0.19 0.66
CA GLU A 95 19.78 0.65 0.44
C GLU A 95 18.81 -0.52 0.22
N GLY A 96 19.23 -1.54 -0.51
CA GLY A 96 18.46 -2.78 -0.69
C GLY A 96 18.17 -3.47 0.65
N SER A 97 19.15 -3.50 1.56
CA SER A 97 18.95 -4.04 2.92
C SER A 97 17.94 -3.23 3.74
N SER A 98 17.97 -1.91 3.65
CA SER A 98 17.00 -1.03 4.31
C SER A 98 15.59 -1.21 3.73
N LEU A 99 15.48 -1.41 2.42
CA LEU A 99 14.20 -1.59 1.74
C LEU A 99 13.54 -2.94 2.11
N GLU A 100 14.33 -4.01 2.28
CA GLU A 100 13.82 -5.29 2.77
C GLU A 100 13.32 -5.21 4.21
N GLN A 101 13.98 -4.44 5.08
CA GLN A 101 13.50 -4.18 6.44
C GLN A 101 12.13 -3.49 6.42
N LEU A 102 11.97 -2.42 5.63
CA LEU A 102 10.69 -1.71 5.49
C LEU A 102 9.58 -2.60 4.92
N ARG A 103 9.91 -3.56 4.05
CA ARG A 103 8.93 -4.54 3.54
C ARG A 103 8.46 -5.49 4.62
N LYS A 104 9.40 -6.01 5.42
CA LYS A 104 9.08 -6.90 6.54
C LYS A 104 8.18 -6.18 7.55
N GLU A 105 8.55 -4.96 7.95
CA GLU A 105 7.75 -4.13 8.85
C GLU A 105 6.34 -3.85 8.28
N ARG A 106 6.26 -3.54 6.98
CA ARG A 106 4.97 -3.35 6.30
C ARG A 106 4.11 -4.60 6.33
N ASP A 107 4.70 -5.76 6.07
CA ASP A 107 3.97 -7.02 5.99
C ASP A 107 3.52 -7.49 7.38
N GLU A 108 4.34 -7.27 8.41
CA GLU A 108 3.97 -7.43 9.83
C GLU A 108 2.80 -6.51 10.21
N ALA A 109 2.91 -5.21 9.92
CA ALA A 109 1.85 -4.24 10.18
C ALA A 109 0.53 -4.58 9.46
N ARG A 110 0.60 -5.11 8.23
CA ARG A 110 -0.57 -5.58 7.48
C ARG A 110 -1.23 -6.78 8.16
N SER A 111 -0.43 -7.75 8.59
CA SER A 111 -0.88 -8.95 9.30
C SER A 111 -1.57 -8.59 10.64
N GLU A 112 -0.96 -7.70 11.41
CA GLU A 112 -1.52 -7.19 12.67
C GLU A 112 -2.84 -6.47 12.43
N ARG A 113 -2.89 -5.58 11.44
CA ARG A 113 -4.11 -4.86 11.05
C ARG A 113 -5.23 -5.83 10.67
N ASP A 114 -4.94 -6.88 9.91
CA ASP A 114 -5.95 -7.87 9.53
C ASP A 114 -6.45 -8.69 10.72
N THR A 115 -5.57 -8.99 11.67
CA THR A 115 -5.92 -9.68 12.92
C THR A 115 -6.81 -8.80 13.80
N LEU A 116 -6.42 -7.55 14.02
CA LEU A 116 -7.20 -6.58 14.80
C LEU A 116 -8.56 -6.33 14.17
N LYS A 117 -8.63 -6.19 12.84
CA LYS A 117 -9.90 -6.02 12.13
C LYS A 117 -10.86 -7.18 12.39
N LYS A 118 -10.39 -8.43 12.32
CA LYS A 118 -11.21 -9.61 12.65
C LYS A 118 -11.70 -9.59 14.11
N GLN A 119 -10.86 -9.14 15.04
CA GLN A 119 -11.24 -9.02 16.45
C GLN A 119 -12.30 -7.94 16.66
N VAL A 120 -12.13 -6.78 16.02
CA VAL A 120 -13.11 -5.68 16.04
C VAL A 120 -14.44 -6.13 15.45
N ASP A 121 -14.44 -6.79 14.30
CA ASP A 121 -15.68 -7.29 13.67
C ASP A 121 -16.41 -8.29 14.56
N LYS A 122 -15.67 -9.20 15.21
CA LYS A 122 -16.22 -10.16 16.18
C LYS A 122 -16.82 -9.48 17.40
N LEU A 123 -16.14 -8.46 17.95
CA LEU A 123 -16.63 -7.70 19.10
C LEU A 123 -17.86 -6.87 18.72
N ASN A 124 -17.83 -6.21 17.57
CA ASN A 124 -18.97 -5.45 17.05
C ASN A 124 -20.20 -6.34 16.89
N TYR A 125 -20.04 -7.55 16.32
CA TYR A 125 -21.13 -8.52 16.24
C TYR A 125 -21.70 -8.85 17.62
N ARG A 126 -20.85 -9.13 18.61
CA ARG A 126 -21.29 -9.46 19.98
C ARG A 126 -22.03 -8.31 20.63
N VAL A 127 -21.50 -7.08 20.52
CA VAL A 127 -22.16 -5.88 21.06
C VAL A 127 -23.53 -5.70 20.43
N LEU A 128 -23.62 -5.84 19.11
CA LEU A 128 -24.87 -5.67 18.39
C LEU A 128 -25.89 -6.75 18.78
N HIS A 129 -25.44 -8.00 18.94
CA HIS A 129 -26.28 -9.09 19.42
C HIS A 129 -26.77 -8.85 20.85
N LEU A 130 -25.90 -8.43 21.77
CA LEU A 130 -26.28 -8.14 23.15
C LEU A 130 -27.26 -6.96 23.23
N LYS A 131 -27.07 -5.92 22.42
CA LYS A 131 -28.01 -4.78 22.35
C LYS A 131 -29.42 -5.19 21.95
N GLN A 132 -29.59 -6.27 21.18
CA GLN A 132 -30.92 -6.80 20.85
C GLN A 132 -31.65 -7.39 22.06
N HIS A 133 -30.91 -7.77 23.11
CA HIS A 133 -31.44 -8.40 24.30
C HIS A 133 -31.51 -7.47 25.53
N VAL A 134 -30.97 -6.24 25.41
CA VAL A 134 -31.08 -5.23 26.46
C VAL A 134 -32.29 -4.35 26.15
N PRO A 135 -33.33 -4.32 27.00
CA PRO A 135 -34.42 -3.38 26.84
C PRO A 135 -33.89 -1.95 26.98
N GLU A 136 -34.38 -1.03 26.14
CA GLU A 136 -33.98 0.37 26.25
C GLU A 136 -34.43 0.93 27.61
N PRO A 137 -33.56 1.62 28.36
CA PRO A 137 -33.91 2.17 29.65
C PRO A 137 -35.06 3.14 29.48
N THR A 138 -36.15 2.91 30.20
CA THR A 138 -37.29 3.80 30.13
C THR A 138 -36.98 5.10 30.90
N PRO A 139 -37.64 6.22 30.60
CA PRO A 139 -37.43 7.48 31.32
C PRO A 139 -37.71 7.38 32.84
N ALA A 140 -38.41 6.33 33.27
CA ALA A 140 -38.66 6.02 34.68
C ALA A 140 -37.43 5.41 35.37
N ASP A 141 -36.62 4.64 34.64
CA ASP A 141 -35.39 4.01 35.15
C ASP A 141 -34.22 4.99 35.30
N MET A 142 -34.31 6.15 34.62
CA MET A 142 -33.29 7.20 34.62
C MET A 142 -33.55 8.34 35.62
N LYS A 143 -34.61 8.25 36.44
CA LYS A 143 -34.87 9.18 37.55
C LYS A 143 -34.48 8.51 38.87
N LEU A 144 -33.20 8.64 39.23
CA LEU A 144 -32.69 8.45 40.60
C LEU A 144 -32.70 9.78 41.35
#